data_AF-T1DIA7-F1
#
_entry.id   AF-T1DIA7-F1
#
_cell.length_a   1.000
_cell.length_b   1.000
_cell.length_c   1.000
_cell.angle_alpha   90.00
_cell.angle_beta   90.00
_cell.angle_gamma   90.00
#
_symmetry.space_group_name_H-M   'P 1'
#
loop_
_entity.id
_entity.type
_entity.pdbx_description
1 polymer ?
#
loop_
_entity_poly.entity_id
_entity_poly.type
_entity_poly.pdbx_seq_one_letter_code
_entity_poly.pdbx_strand_id
1 'polypeptide(L)'
;MKLNVSFPATGAQKTFEVMDDHKLRHFYDKRMGAEITADHLGDEWAGYVFKIAGGNDKQGFPMKQGVLTNTRVRLLLKKGHSCYRPRRTGERKRKSVRGCIVDQNLSALALIILKKGEKDIPGLTDTTVPRRLGPKRANNIRKLYNLTKEDDVRQFVVKRPLPEKDGKKARTKAPKIQRLITPVVLQRKRHRLAIKKRRVESRKEAEAEYLKVLALRRRQERIRRRSRLSSMRDSRSSIGSDKEAVKAAKKVAKKEAKKEVKKVTEAAKAKAEKKTDAKKGDKKTDAKKAEKKADAGKKTAGDKKEKKVVKKDASAKKEAPKRKPEAAKGEASAAKKEKKQKKK
;
A
#
# COMPACT_ATOMS: atom_id res chain seq x y z
N MET A 1 45.92 31.88 -8.11
CA MET A 1 44.84 30.92 -7.77
C MET A 1 44.83 29.78 -8.79
N LYS A 2 44.47 28.54 -8.38
CA LYS A 2 44.32 27.42 -9.32
C LYS A 2 42.91 27.39 -9.93
N LEU A 3 42.81 27.18 -11.24
CA LEU A 3 41.55 27.03 -11.98
C LEU A 3 41.40 25.57 -12.43
N ASN A 4 40.47 24.84 -11.83
CA ASN A 4 40.13 23.47 -12.22
C ASN A 4 39.03 23.50 -13.28
N VAL A 5 39.42 23.50 -14.56
CA VAL A 5 38.50 23.59 -15.69
C VAL A 5 38.13 22.19 -16.18
N SER A 6 36.86 21.99 -16.51
CA SER A 6 36.31 20.72 -17.00
C SER A 6 35.43 20.93 -18.24
N PHE A 7 35.51 20.03 -19.21
CA PHE A 7 34.69 20.07 -20.42
C PHE A 7 33.75 18.84 -20.48
N PRO A 8 32.44 19.00 -20.18
CA PRO A 8 31.52 17.87 -20.08
C PRO A 8 31.26 17.10 -21.39
N ALA A 9 31.62 17.68 -22.54
CA ALA A 9 31.45 17.06 -23.85
C ALA A 9 32.51 15.97 -24.10
N THR A 10 33.80 16.32 -23.93
CA THR A 10 34.92 15.37 -24.04
C THR A 10 35.09 14.51 -22.79
N GLY A 11 34.68 15.00 -21.62
CA GLY A 11 34.90 14.35 -20.33
C GLY A 11 36.30 14.62 -19.74
N ALA A 12 37.11 15.47 -20.38
CA ALA A 12 38.42 15.87 -19.88
C ALA A 12 38.32 16.97 -18.80
N GLN A 13 39.40 17.09 -18.03
CA GLN A 13 39.60 18.13 -17.02
C GLN A 13 41.09 18.49 -16.93
N LYS A 14 41.41 19.76 -16.72
CA LYS A 14 42.78 20.26 -16.61
C LYS A 14 42.84 21.37 -15.56
N THR A 15 43.88 21.36 -14.72
CA THR A 15 44.16 22.42 -13.77
C THR A 15 45.12 23.42 -14.41
N PHE A 16 44.77 24.69 -14.36
CA PHE A 16 45.61 25.81 -14.77
C PHE A 16 46.00 26.61 -13.53
N GLU A 17 47.19 27.18 -13.52
CA GLU A 17 47.71 28.00 -12.42
C GLU A 17 47.81 29.45 -12.90
N VAL A 18 46.95 30.33 -12.38
CA VAL A 18 46.90 31.73 -12.79
C VAL A 18 47.33 32.58 -11.61
N MET A 19 48.48 33.24 -11.71
CA MET A 19 49.00 34.13 -10.67
C MET A 19 48.64 35.61 -10.88
N ASP A 20 48.24 35.98 -12.10
CA ASP A 20 47.82 37.32 -12.46
C ASP A 20 46.42 37.65 -11.91
N ASP A 21 46.37 38.54 -10.93
CA ASP A 21 45.13 38.98 -10.29
C ASP A 21 44.23 39.83 -11.20
N HIS A 22 44.75 40.48 -12.26
CA HIS A 22 43.90 41.23 -13.21
C HIS A 22 42.98 40.29 -13.97
N LYS A 23 43.50 39.12 -14.37
CA LYS A 23 42.69 38.06 -14.96
C LYS A 23 41.68 37.53 -13.96
N LEU A 24 42.11 37.25 -12.72
CA LEU A 24 41.25 36.67 -11.68
C LEU A 24 40.11 37.60 -11.20
N ARG A 25 40.29 38.93 -11.25
CA ARG A 25 39.27 39.93 -10.84
C ARG A 25 37.91 39.73 -11.49
N HIS A 26 37.86 39.25 -12.74
CA HIS A 26 36.62 38.99 -13.48
C HIS A 26 35.74 37.90 -12.83
N PHE A 27 36.33 37.02 -12.03
CA PHE A 27 35.61 36.00 -11.26
C PHE A 27 35.14 36.47 -9.88
N TYR A 28 35.69 37.56 -9.33
CA TYR A 28 35.34 38.05 -7.99
C TYR A 28 33.92 38.64 -7.94
N ASP A 29 33.29 38.53 -6.78
CA ASP A 29 31.88 38.87 -6.49
C ASP A 29 30.80 38.13 -7.32
N LYS A 30 31.22 37.34 -8.33
CA LYS A 30 30.35 36.41 -9.04
C LYS A 30 29.93 35.27 -8.11
N ARG A 31 28.71 34.77 -8.31
CA ARG A 31 28.12 33.68 -7.53
C ARG A 31 28.33 32.33 -8.23
N MET A 32 28.48 31.27 -7.45
CA MET A 32 28.36 29.90 -7.97
C MET A 32 27.09 29.72 -8.81
N GLY A 33 27.25 29.11 -9.98
CA GLY A 33 26.22 28.94 -11.00
C GLY A 33 26.13 30.08 -12.02
N ALA A 34 26.78 31.23 -11.78
CA ALA A 34 26.89 32.31 -12.77
C ALA A 34 27.73 31.88 -13.98
N GLU A 35 27.49 32.54 -15.10
CA GLU A 35 28.16 32.32 -16.39
C GLU A 35 29.03 33.54 -16.72
N ILE A 36 30.23 33.29 -17.25
CA ILE A 36 31.32 34.26 -17.39
C ILE A 36 32.05 33.95 -18.71
N THR A 37 32.37 34.97 -19.51
CA THR A 37 33.21 34.79 -20.71
C THR A 37 34.67 34.72 -20.31
N ALA A 38 35.45 33.84 -20.95
CA ALA A 38 36.79 33.48 -20.51
C ALA A 38 37.91 34.30 -21.19
N ASP A 39 37.55 35.21 -22.09
CA ASP A 39 38.47 35.95 -22.99
C ASP A 39 39.58 36.68 -22.23
N HIS A 40 39.24 37.20 -21.04
CA HIS A 40 40.16 37.89 -20.13
C HIS A 40 41.30 37.01 -19.56
N LEU A 41 41.28 35.69 -19.77
CA LEU A 41 42.41 34.81 -19.42
C LEU A 41 43.53 34.86 -20.47
N GLY A 42 43.21 35.17 -21.72
CA GLY A 42 44.12 35.23 -22.87
C GLY A 42 43.53 34.57 -24.11
N ASP A 43 44.18 34.78 -25.26
CA ASP A 43 43.64 34.51 -26.60
C ASP A 43 43.30 33.05 -26.90
N GLU A 44 43.81 32.09 -26.11
CA GLU A 44 43.42 30.67 -26.15
C GLU A 44 42.01 30.41 -25.59
N TRP A 45 41.49 31.33 -24.78
CA TRP A 45 40.16 31.27 -24.15
C TRP A 45 39.11 32.17 -24.85
N ALA A 46 39.45 32.81 -25.97
CA ALA A 46 38.54 33.66 -26.74
C ALA A 46 37.26 32.89 -27.15
N GLY A 47 36.10 33.45 -26.86
CA GLY A 47 34.79 32.87 -27.15
C GLY A 47 34.35 31.73 -26.22
N TYR A 48 35.19 31.27 -25.28
CA TYR A 48 34.79 30.28 -24.29
C TYR A 48 33.88 30.90 -23.24
N VAL A 49 32.79 30.19 -22.90
CA VAL A 49 31.90 30.57 -21.79
C VAL A 49 31.96 29.52 -20.69
N PHE A 50 32.33 29.97 -19.50
CA PHE A 50 32.42 29.16 -18.29
C PHE A 50 31.18 29.32 -17.41
N LYS A 51 30.96 28.31 -16.54
CA LYS A 51 30.09 28.37 -15.38
C LYS A 51 30.90 28.11 -14.11
N ILE A 52 30.73 28.94 -13.08
CA ILE A 52 31.34 28.66 -11.77
C ILE A 52 30.61 27.45 -11.14
N ALA A 53 31.31 26.31 -11.02
CA ALA A 53 30.77 25.10 -10.44
C ALA A 53 30.90 25.05 -8.91
N GLY A 54 31.88 25.78 -8.36
CA GLY A 54 32.23 25.79 -6.94
C GLY A 54 33.71 26.07 -6.74
N GLY A 55 34.26 25.62 -5.61
CA GLY A 55 35.67 25.79 -5.30
C GLY A 55 35.99 25.42 -3.85
N ASN A 56 37.25 25.62 -3.47
CA ASN A 56 37.75 25.41 -2.12
C ASN A 56 38.51 26.65 -1.64
N ASP A 57 38.20 27.07 -0.42
CA ASP A 57 38.93 28.09 0.35
C ASP A 57 40.41 27.70 0.55
N LYS A 58 41.30 28.66 0.83
CA LYS A 58 42.71 28.44 1.21
C LYS A 58 42.89 27.37 2.30
N GLN A 59 41.96 27.24 3.26
CA GLN A 59 41.96 26.17 4.28
C GLN A 59 41.09 24.94 3.90
N GLY A 60 40.92 24.66 2.60
CA GLY A 60 40.26 23.47 2.07
C GLY A 60 38.73 23.42 2.21
N PHE A 61 38.09 24.36 2.91
CA PHE A 61 36.63 24.38 3.08
C PHE A 61 35.91 24.58 1.73
N PRO A 62 35.01 23.67 1.32
CA PRO A 62 34.31 23.77 0.05
C PRO A 62 33.24 24.87 0.07
N MET A 63 33.02 25.51 -1.08
CA MET A 63 31.92 26.45 -1.31
C MET A 63 30.54 25.76 -1.33
N LYS A 64 29.47 26.52 -1.11
CA LYS A 64 28.10 25.98 -1.06
C LYS A 64 27.03 26.92 -1.63
N GLN A 65 26.31 26.44 -2.64
CA GLN A 65 25.16 27.13 -3.24
C GLN A 65 24.13 27.58 -2.20
N GLY A 66 23.64 28.82 -2.37
CA GLY A 66 22.61 29.42 -1.51
C GLY A 66 23.14 30.09 -0.23
N VAL A 67 24.45 30.03 0.01
CA VAL A 67 25.10 30.76 1.11
C VAL A 67 25.63 32.09 0.56
N LEU A 68 24.82 33.15 0.66
CA LEU A 68 25.08 34.46 0.04
C LEU A 68 26.12 35.31 0.82
N THR A 69 27.25 34.71 1.15
CA THR A 69 28.44 35.38 1.71
C THR A 69 29.65 35.09 0.83
N ASN A 70 30.68 35.91 0.93
CA ASN A 70 32.04 35.53 0.56
C ASN A 70 32.66 34.65 1.66
N THR A 71 32.62 35.09 2.92
CA THR A 71 33.17 34.41 4.11
C THR A 71 32.53 33.04 4.43
N ARG A 72 33.08 32.33 5.42
CA ARG A 72 32.62 31.00 5.87
C ARG A 72 31.59 31.09 6.99
N VAL A 73 30.62 30.16 7.01
CA VAL A 73 29.55 30.09 8.02
C VAL A 73 29.35 28.66 8.58
N ARG A 74 28.81 28.54 9.81
CA ARG A 74 28.63 27.25 10.52
C ARG A 74 27.19 26.70 10.44
N LEU A 75 26.89 25.97 9.38
CA LEU A 75 25.54 25.44 9.07
C LEU A 75 25.30 24.02 9.62
N LEU A 76 24.06 23.73 10.04
CA LEU A 76 23.63 22.41 10.53
C LEU A 76 23.16 21.50 9.38
N LEU A 77 24.07 20.67 8.86
CA LEU A 77 23.84 19.85 7.68
C LEU A 77 23.24 18.49 8.02
N LYS A 78 22.20 18.08 7.27
CA LYS A 78 21.57 16.73 7.28
C LYS A 78 21.95 15.92 6.03
N LYS A 79 21.57 14.64 5.98
CA LYS A 79 21.68 13.78 4.78
C LYS A 79 21.12 14.48 3.53
N GLY A 80 21.89 14.48 2.44
CA GLY A 80 21.46 15.01 1.13
C GLY A 80 21.88 16.46 0.82
N HIS A 81 22.36 17.23 1.80
CA HIS A 81 23.00 18.51 1.49
C HIS A 81 24.45 18.32 1.01
N SER A 82 24.92 19.19 0.12
CA SER A 82 26.34 19.33 -0.21
C SER A 82 27.22 19.64 1.02
N CYS A 83 28.51 19.29 0.91
CA CYS A 83 29.59 19.51 1.90
C CYS A 83 29.55 18.60 3.14
N TYR A 84 28.64 17.61 3.19
CA TYR A 84 28.52 16.64 4.28
C TYR A 84 27.97 15.29 3.82
N ARG A 85 28.56 14.21 4.37
CA ARG A 85 28.05 12.83 4.27
C ARG A 85 27.92 12.28 5.69
N PRO A 86 26.71 11.99 6.19
CA PRO A 86 26.53 11.42 7.53
C PRO A 86 27.12 10.01 7.62
N ARG A 87 27.43 9.60 8.85
CA ARG A 87 27.87 8.24 9.21
C ARG A 87 26.73 7.40 9.76
N ARG A 88 25.84 7.98 10.58
CA ARG A 88 24.62 7.33 11.10
C ARG A 88 23.35 7.84 10.38
N THR A 89 22.29 7.03 10.41
CA THR A 89 20.95 7.48 9.97
C THR A 89 20.41 8.57 10.90
N GLY A 90 19.70 9.55 10.36
CA GLY A 90 19.20 10.72 11.11
C GLY A 90 20.26 11.78 11.47
N GLU A 91 21.56 11.47 11.41
CA GLU A 91 22.66 12.35 11.85
C GLU A 91 22.65 13.73 11.17
N ARG A 92 22.65 14.78 11.99
CA ARG A 92 22.87 16.18 11.59
C ARG A 92 24.13 16.70 12.27
N LYS A 93 25.04 17.34 11.52
CA LYS A 93 26.29 17.89 12.07
C LYS A 93 26.48 19.35 11.67
N ARG A 94 26.78 20.23 12.64
CA ARG A 94 27.13 21.63 12.37
C ARG A 94 28.56 21.70 11.85
N LYS A 95 28.75 22.17 10.61
CA LYS A 95 30.06 22.29 9.94
C LYS A 95 30.28 23.70 9.42
N SER A 96 31.53 24.16 9.44
CA SER A 96 31.97 25.34 8.69
C SER A 96 31.97 25.02 7.19
N VAL A 97 31.49 25.97 6.38
CA VAL A 97 31.41 25.86 4.91
C VAL A 97 31.68 27.25 4.31
N ARG A 98 32.36 27.32 3.17
CA ARG A 98 32.59 28.58 2.45
C ARG A 98 31.29 29.03 1.75
N GLY A 99 31.08 30.34 1.63
CA GLY A 99 29.96 30.92 0.90
C GLY A 99 29.98 30.62 -0.60
N CYS A 100 28.99 31.12 -1.33
CA CYS A 100 28.87 30.94 -2.79
C CYS A 100 29.41 32.11 -3.61
N ILE A 101 29.84 33.20 -2.97
CA ILE A 101 30.47 34.35 -3.64
C ILE A 101 31.98 34.08 -3.76
N VAL A 102 32.53 34.32 -4.94
CA VAL A 102 33.95 34.11 -5.28
C VAL A 102 34.78 35.33 -4.83
N ASP A 103 36.00 35.06 -4.33
CA ASP A 103 36.87 36.00 -3.63
C ASP A 103 38.33 35.49 -3.69
N GLN A 104 39.30 36.38 -3.48
CA GLN A 104 40.76 36.12 -3.43
C GLN A 104 41.17 35.04 -2.41
N ASN A 105 40.31 34.70 -1.45
CA ASN A 105 40.59 33.71 -0.40
C ASN A 105 40.24 32.26 -0.75
N LEU A 106 40.08 31.97 -2.05
CA LEU A 106 40.04 30.61 -2.58
C LEU A 106 41.46 30.11 -2.95
N SER A 107 41.69 28.81 -2.78
CA SER A 107 42.88 28.13 -3.31
C SER A 107 42.64 27.63 -4.74
N ALA A 108 41.46 27.04 -4.95
CA ALA A 108 41.05 26.50 -6.25
C ALA A 108 39.60 26.85 -6.56
N LEU A 109 39.36 27.38 -7.77
CA LEU A 109 38.04 27.61 -8.34
C LEU A 109 37.72 26.48 -9.34
N ALA A 110 36.51 25.93 -9.28
CA ALA A 110 36.05 24.87 -10.18
C ALA A 110 35.15 25.46 -11.28
N LEU A 111 35.51 25.21 -12.53
CA LEU A 111 34.89 25.79 -13.72
C LEU A 111 34.42 24.69 -14.67
N ILE A 112 33.25 24.92 -15.30
CA ILE A 112 32.67 24.06 -16.33
C ILE A 112 32.56 24.86 -17.61
N ILE A 113 33.12 24.36 -18.71
CA ILE A 113 32.89 24.92 -20.04
C ILE A 113 31.45 24.62 -20.48
N LEU A 114 30.71 25.66 -20.86
CA LEU A 114 29.36 25.58 -21.44
C LEU A 114 29.39 25.74 -22.96
N LYS A 115 30.16 26.72 -23.46
CA LYS A 115 30.42 26.94 -24.88
C LYS A 115 31.91 26.79 -25.14
N LYS A 116 32.28 26.02 -26.16
CA LYS A 116 33.63 25.99 -26.71
C LYS A 116 33.85 27.27 -27.51
N GLY A 117 35.01 27.92 -27.34
CA GLY A 117 35.47 28.98 -28.22
C GLY A 117 36.12 28.42 -29.50
N GLU A 118 36.84 29.28 -30.20
CA GLU A 118 37.37 28.99 -31.54
C GLU A 118 38.62 28.08 -31.50
N LYS A 119 39.63 28.47 -30.70
CA LYS A 119 40.89 27.73 -30.57
C LYS A 119 40.72 26.51 -29.67
N ASP A 120 41.43 25.43 -29.96
CA ASP A 120 41.48 24.25 -29.09
C ASP A 120 42.54 24.38 -28.00
N ILE A 121 42.21 23.85 -26.81
CA ILE A 121 43.01 24.00 -25.59
C ILE A 121 43.64 22.64 -25.26
N PRO A 122 44.99 22.55 -25.23
CA PRO A 122 45.71 21.28 -25.23
C PRO A 122 45.43 20.48 -23.96
N GLY A 123 44.98 19.24 -24.14
CA GLY A 123 44.61 18.35 -23.03
C GLY A 123 43.27 18.66 -22.34
N LEU A 124 42.40 19.49 -22.92
CA LEU A 124 41.06 19.79 -22.39
C LEU A 124 39.93 19.68 -23.42
N THR A 125 40.09 20.28 -24.60
CA THR A 125 39.07 20.23 -25.68
C THR A 125 39.50 19.34 -26.84
N ASP A 126 40.81 19.31 -27.11
CA ASP A 126 41.50 18.39 -28.02
C ASP A 126 41.32 16.91 -27.60
N THR A 127 41.64 16.56 -26.34
CA THR A 127 41.56 15.17 -25.88
C THR A 127 40.13 14.71 -25.54
N THR A 128 39.73 13.54 -26.06
CA THR A 128 38.43 12.93 -25.76
C THR A 128 38.55 11.73 -24.80
N VAL A 129 37.69 11.68 -23.77
CA VAL A 129 37.73 10.65 -22.71
C VAL A 129 36.48 9.77 -22.77
N PRO A 130 36.51 8.61 -23.45
CA PRO A 130 35.32 7.81 -23.69
C PRO A 130 34.68 7.26 -22.41
N ARG A 131 33.33 7.23 -22.39
CA ARG A 131 32.55 6.81 -21.22
C ARG A 131 32.72 5.32 -20.92
N ARG A 132 33.58 5.01 -19.93
CA ARG A 132 33.99 3.65 -19.48
C ARG A 132 32.86 2.63 -19.23
N LEU A 133 31.61 3.04 -19.04
CA LEU A 133 30.48 2.16 -18.69
C LEU A 133 29.21 2.48 -19.49
N GLY A 134 28.72 1.49 -20.24
CA GLY A 134 27.44 1.54 -20.93
C GLY A 134 26.21 1.33 -20.03
N PRO A 135 24.99 1.46 -20.60
CA PRO A 135 23.73 1.35 -19.85
C PRO A 135 23.44 -0.07 -19.34
N LYS A 136 23.06 -0.19 -18.05
CA LYS A 136 22.75 -1.48 -17.40
C LYS A 136 21.27 -1.88 -17.40
N ARG A 137 20.33 -0.93 -17.60
CA ARG A 137 18.88 -1.22 -17.60
C ARG A 137 18.38 -1.47 -19.02
N ALA A 138 17.52 -2.46 -19.23
CA ALA A 138 17.00 -2.81 -20.56
C ALA A 138 16.48 -1.59 -21.35
N ASN A 139 15.61 -0.77 -20.76
CA ASN A 139 15.07 0.44 -21.42
C ASN A 139 16.14 1.53 -21.67
N ASN A 140 17.26 1.53 -20.94
CA ASN A 140 18.39 2.44 -21.20
C ASN A 140 19.29 1.92 -22.33
N ILE A 141 19.35 0.60 -22.56
CA ILE A 141 20.03 0.00 -23.73
C ILE A 141 19.21 0.30 -24.99
N ARG A 142 17.89 0.09 -24.94
CA ARG A 142 16.98 0.41 -26.06
C ARG A 142 17.08 1.87 -26.50
N LYS A 143 17.09 2.81 -25.55
CA LYS A 143 17.29 4.24 -25.81
C LYS A 143 18.67 4.64 -26.35
N LEU A 144 19.68 3.78 -26.31
CA LEU A 144 21.02 4.09 -26.82
C LEU A 144 21.20 3.63 -28.28
N TYR A 145 20.50 2.56 -28.66
CA TYR A 145 20.53 1.97 -30.00
C TYR A 145 19.21 2.13 -30.77
N ASN A 146 18.31 3.00 -30.29
CA ASN A 146 16.95 3.24 -30.82
C ASN A 146 16.08 1.98 -31.04
N LEU A 147 16.36 0.91 -30.29
CA LEU A 147 15.69 -0.39 -30.42
C LEU A 147 14.20 -0.35 -30.04
N THR A 148 13.44 -1.22 -30.70
CA THR A 148 12.02 -1.47 -30.50
C THR A 148 11.72 -2.18 -29.17
N LYS A 149 10.47 -2.62 -28.97
CA LYS A 149 10.08 -3.43 -27.81
C LYS A 149 10.32 -4.93 -28.00
N GLU A 150 10.48 -5.39 -29.23
CA GLU A 150 10.65 -6.80 -29.57
C GLU A 150 12.13 -7.22 -29.53
N ASP A 151 13.05 -6.36 -29.98
CA ASP A 151 14.50 -6.65 -30.08
C ASP A 151 15.14 -7.13 -28.76
N ASP A 152 15.96 -8.19 -28.80
CA ASP A 152 16.67 -8.66 -27.60
C ASP A 152 17.90 -7.80 -27.27
N VAL A 153 17.71 -6.93 -26.28
CA VAL A 153 18.72 -6.08 -25.65
C VAL A 153 19.97 -6.82 -25.13
N ARG A 154 19.98 -8.16 -25.09
CA ARG A 154 21.18 -8.97 -24.74
C ARG A 154 22.31 -8.86 -25.76
N GLN A 155 21.98 -8.77 -27.05
CA GLN A 155 22.98 -8.69 -28.11
C GLN A 155 23.69 -7.33 -28.07
N PHE A 156 22.91 -6.27 -27.95
CA PHE A 156 23.33 -4.86 -27.90
C PHE A 156 23.89 -4.39 -26.54
N VAL A 157 24.44 -5.30 -25.71
CA VAL A 157 25.10 -4.90 -24.45
C VAL A 157 26.54 -4.50 -24.73
N VAL A 158 26.88 -3.24 -24.49
CA VAL A 158 28.27 -2.74 -24.49
C VAL A 158 29.12 -3.60 -23.54
N LYS A 159 30.01 -4.41 -24.11
CA LYS A 159 30.98 -5.24 -23.37
C LYS A 159 32.26 -4.41 -23.17
N ARG A 160 32.81 -4.37 -21.95
CA ARG A 160 34.12 -3.76 -21.71
C ARG A 160 35.23 -4.75 -22.06
N PRO A 161 36.22 -4.42 -22.91
CA PRO A 161 37.45 -5.20 -23.00
C PRO A 161 38.25 -5.06 -21.71
N LEU A 162 38.81 -6.17 -21.24
CA LEU A 162 39.84 -6.23 -20.21
C LEU A 162 41.12 -6.71 -20.92
N PRO A 163 42.22 -5.93 -20.88
CA PRO A 163 43.47 -6.33 -21.51
C PRO A 163 44.07 -7.55 -20.82
N GLU A 164 45.07 -8.15 -21.48
CA GLU A 164 46.01 -9.09 -20.87
C GLU A 164 46.55 -8.50 -19.55
N LYS A 165 46.39 -9.21 -18.44
CA LYS A 165 46.99 -8.79 -17.16
C LYS A 165 47.12 -9.97 -16.21
N ASP A 166 48.22 -10.01 -15.46
CA ASP A 166 48.48 -10.99 -14.41
C ASP A 166 48.39 -12.44 -14.94
N GLY A 167 48.98 -12.70 -16.13
CA GLY A 167 48.98 -13.99 -16.82
C GLY A 167 47.63 -14.46 -17.37
N LYS A 168 46.65 -13.55 -17.54
CA LYS A 168 45.28 -13.90 -17.93
C LYS A 168 44.91 -13.24 -19.26
N LYS A 169 44.65 -14.11 -20.25
CA LYS A 169 44.23 -13.78 -21.62
C LYS A 169 43.19 -12.66 -21.67
N ALA A 170 43.38 -11.72 -22.60
CA ALA A 170 42.44 -10.63 -22.86
C ALA A 170 40.98 -11.15 -23.02
N ARG A 171 40.01 -10.46 -22.38
CA ARG A 171 38.63 -10.95 -22.28
C ARG A 171 37.60 -9.84 -22.15
N THR A 172 36.40 -10.04 -22.69
CA THR A 172 35.32 -9.05 -22.59
C THR A 172 34.42 -9.31 -21.37
N LYS A 173 33.89 -8.24 -20.75
CA LYS A 173 33.00 -8.32 -19.58
C LYS A 173 31.75 -7.48 -19.78
N ALA A 174 30.59 -8.13 -19.74
CA ALA A 174 29.28 -7.50 -19.87
C ALA A 174 28.62 -7.25 -18.49
N PRO A 175 27.86 -6.15 -18.30
CA PRO A 175 27.01 -5.97 -17.13
C PRO A 175 25.77 -6.87 -17.16
N LYS A 176 25.41 -7.48 -16.02
CA LYS A 176 24.12 -8.18 -15.85
C LYS A 176 22.97 -7.18 -16.03
N ILE A 177 22.19 -7.35 -17.10
CA ILE A 177 21.07 -6.48 -17.48
C ILE A 177 20.01 -6.46 -16.38
N GLN A 178 19.56 -5.26 -16.01
CA GLN A 178 18.50 -5.07 -15.02
C GLN A 178 17.17 -4.71 -15.70
N ARG A 179 16.06 -5.20 -15.13
CA ARG A 179 14.67 -5.00 -15.62
C ARG A 179 14.37 -5.59 -17.01
N LEU A 180 15.17 -6.54 -17.48
CA LEU A 180 14.81 -7.44 -18.58
C LEU A 180 13.67 -8.38 -18.15
N ILE A 181 12.72 -8.65 -19.04
CA ILE A 181 11.69 -9.67 -18.86
C ILE A 181 12.35 -11.04 -19.14
N THR A 182 12.25 -11.97 -18.20
CA THR A 182 12.80 -13.33 -18.34
C THR A 182 11.75 -14.37 -17.99
N PRO A 183 11.91 -15.66 -18.39
CA PRO A 183 10.99 -16.73 -18.03
C PRO A 183 10.74 -16.82 -16.52
N VAL A 184 11.77 -16.63 -15.69
CA VAL A 184 11.67 -16.60 -14.22
C VAL A 184 10.78 -15.45 -13.72
N VAL A 185 10.82 -14.27 -14.36
CA VAL A 185 9.92 -13.14 -14.01
C VAL A 185 8.47 -13.47 -14.40
N LEU A 186 8.25 -14.10 -15.55
CA LEU A 186 6.93 -14.55 -16.00
C LEU A 186 6.37 -15.66 -15.11
N GLN A 187 7.18 -16.65 -14.75
CA GLN A 187 6.85 -17.72 -13.79
C GLN A 187 6.46 -17.14 -12.43
N ARG A 188 7.26 -16.21 -11.87
CA ARG A 188 6.94 -15.52 -10.60
C ARG A 188 5.65 -14.69 -10.69
N LYS A 189 5.33 -14.11 -11.86
CA LYS A 189 4.05 -13.42 -12.11
C LYS A 189 2.88 -14.42 -12.16
N ARG A 190 3.00 -15.54 -12.89
CA ARG A 190 2.01 -16.63 -12.94
C ARG A 190 1.75 -17.22 -11.56
N HIS A 191 2.80 -17.57 -10.82
CA HIS A 191 2.73 -18.12 -9.46
C HIS A 191 2.01 -17.18 -8.47
N ARG A 192 2.29 -15.87 -8.52
CA ARG A 192 1.58 -14.87 -7.69
C ARG A 192 0.07 -14.83 -7.97
N LEU A 193 -0.34 -15.03 -9.24
CA LEU A 193 -1.75 -15.11 -9.61
C LEU A 193 -2.37 -16.45 -9.18
N ALA A 194 -1.64 -17.56 -9.28
CA ALA A 194 -2.08 -18.86 -8.77
C ALA A 194 -2.30 -18.86 -7.24
N ILE A 195 -1.40 -18.25 -6.46
CA ILE A 195 -1.60 -18.06 -5.01
C ILE A 195 -2.86 -17.23 -4.73
N LYS A 196 -3.14 -16.18 -5.53
CA LYS A 196 -4.36 -15.39 -5.36
C LYS A 196 -5.62 -16.21 -5.65
N LYS A 197 -5.61 -17.07 -6.69
CA LYS A 197 -6.70 -18.01 -6.98
C LYS A 197 -6.91 -19.00 -5.83
N ARG A 198 -5.85 -19.71 -5.42
CA ARG A 198 -5.90 -20.69 -4.32
C ARG A 198 -6.46 -20.12 -3.02
N ARG A 199 -6.13 -18.86 -2.67
CA ARG A 199 -6.68 -18.17 -1.49
C ARG A 199 -8.16 -17.79 -1.60
N VAL A 200 -8.71 -17.70 -2.82
CA VAL A 200 -10.14 -17.47 -3.05
C VAL A 200 -10.88 -18.81 -3.06
N GLU A 201 -10.29 -19.84 -3.65
CA GLU A 201 -10.77 -21.23 -3.65
C GLU A 201 -10.87 -21.78 -2.22
N SER A 202 -9.76 -21.79 -1.45
CA SER A 202 -9.74 -22.29 -0.07
C SER A 202 -10.67 -21.55 0.89
N ARG A 203 -10.98 -20.27 0.61
CA ARG A 203 -11.95 -19.50 1.39
C ARG A 203 -13.39 -19.91 1.06
N LYS A 204 -13.71 -20.15 -0.21
CA LYS A 204 -15.04 -20.67 -0.62
C LYS A 204 -15.27 -22.09 -0.09
N GLU A 205 -14.22 -22.91 -0.07
CA GLU A 205 -14.25 -24.27 0.49
C GLU A 205 -14.55 -24.21 1.99
N ALA A 206 -13.79 -23.44 2.77
CA ALA A 206 -14.02 -23.25 4.20
C ALA A 206 -15.41 -22.62 4.51
N GLU A 207 -15.89 -21.69 3.68
CA GLU A 207 -17.24 -21.12 3.78
C GLU A 207 -18.33 -22.19 3.54
N ALA A 208 -18.18 -23.02 2.50
CA ALA A 208 -19.10 -24.12 2.21
C ALA A 208 -19.08 -25.22 3.30
N GLU A 209 -17.92 -25.52 3.88
CA GLU A 209 -17.79 -26.43 5.02
C GLU A 209 -18.43 -25.87 6.29
N TYR A 210 -18.18 -24.61 6.61
CA TYR A 210 -18.82 -23.92 7.73
C TYR A 210 -20.35 -23.93 7.60
N LEU A 211 -20.88 -23.67 6.40
CA LEU A 211 -22.32 -23.77 6.12
C LEU A 211 -22.90 -25.18 6.35
N LYS A 212 -22.17 -26.26 5.98
CA LYS A 212 -22.57 -27.64 6.29
C LYS A 212 -22.64 -27.88 7.80
N VAL A 213 -21.62 -27.44 8.55
CA VAL A 213 -21.57 -27.58 10.03
C VAL A 213 -22.71 -26.78 10.69
N LEU A 214 -22.99 -25.57 10.20
CA LEU A 214 -24.07 -24.71 10.69
C LEU A 214 -25.45 -25.35 10.43
N ALA A 215 -25.65 -25.97 9.26
CA ALA A 215 -26.86 -26.72 8.94
C ALA A 215 -27.05 -27.95 9.85
N LEU A 216 -25.98 -28.71 10.13
CA LEU A 216 -26.01 -29.84 11.07
C LEU A 216 -26.36 -29.38 12.50
N ARG A 217 -25.73 -28.31 13.01
CA ARG A 217 -26.06 -27.75 14.33
C ARG A 217 -27.52 -27.30 14.41
N ARG A 218 -28.03 -26.58 13.40
CA ARG A 218 -29.46 -26.18 13.32
C ARG A 218 -30.41 -27.39 13.29
N ARG A 219 -30.03 -28.50 12.65
CA ARG A 219 -30.81 -29.75 12.65
C ARG A 219 -30.82 -30.41 14.03
N GLN A 220 -29.66 -30.53 14.67
CA GLN A 220 -29.52 -31.06 16.04
C GLN A 220 -30.30 -30.21 17.05
N GLU A 221 -30.24 -28.89 16.96
CA GLU A 221 -30.97 -27.97 17.82
C GLU A 221 -32.49 -28.07 17.61
N ARG A 222 -32.97 -28.16 16.36
CA ARG A 222 -34.38 -28.46 16.06
C ARG A 222 -34.84 -29.78 16.68
N ILE A 223 -34.01 -30.83 16.63
CA ILE A 223 -34.32 -32.13 17.24
C ILE A 223 -34.35 -31.99 18.78
N ARG A 224 -33.36 -31.35 19.40
CA ARG A 224 -33.31 -31.11 20.86
C ARG A 224 -34.50 -30.27 21.35
N ARG A 225 -34.92 -29.26 20.59
CA ARG A 225 -36.11 -28.45 20.88
C ARG A 225 -37.40 -29.26 20.71
N ARG A 226 -37.52 -30.10 19.67
CA ARG A 226 -38.67 -31.00 19.49
C ARG A 226 -38.76 -32.06 20.59
N SER A 227 -37.63 -32.62 21.01
CA SER A 227 -37.53 -33.58 22.14
C SER A 227 -37.99 -32.94 23.45
N ARG A 228 -37.47 -31.74 23.80
CA ARG A 228 -37.94 -30.96 24.97
C ARG A 228 -39.43 -30.63 24.91
N LEU A 229 -39.96 -30.30 23.73
CA LEU A 229 -41.39 -30.05 23.55
C LEU A 229 -42.25 -31.32 23.63
N SER A 230 -41.69 -32.50 23.32
CA SER A 230 -42.34 -33.79 23.61
C SER A 230 -42.36 -34.02 25.11
N SER A 231 -41.22 -34.02 25.81
CA SER A 231 -41.22 -34.31 27.25
C SER A 231 -42.04 -33.30 28.08
N MET A 232 -42.15 -32.04 27.65
CA MET A 232 -43.06 -31.02 28.22
C MET A 232 -44.55 -31.21 27.84
N ARG A 233 -44.86 -32.01 26.83
CA ARG A 233 -46.22 -32.46 26.48
C ARG A 233 -46.56 -33.74 27.20
N ASP A 234 -45.64 -34.70 27.21
CA ASP A 234 -45.81 -36.04 27.76
C ASP A 234 -46.03 -35.96 29.29
N SER A 235 -45.25 -35.12 29.99
CA SER A 235 -45.46 -34.75 31.41
C SER A 235 -46.71 -33.89 31.68
N ARG A 236 -47.26 -33.21 30.66
CA ARG A 236 -48.56 -32.53 30.76
C ARG A 236 -49.73 -33.49 30.54
N SER A 237 -49.55 -34.56 29.77
CA SER A 237 -50.56 -35.62 29.61
C SER A 237 -50.63 -36.54 30.82
N SER A 238 -49.53 -36.89 31.50
CA SER A 238 -49.58 -37.67 32.74
C SER A 238 -50.39 -36.94 33.83
N ILE A 239 -50.05 -35.67 34.09
CA ILE A 239 -50.81 -34.79 35.00
C ILE A 239 -52.29 -34.63 34.57
N GLY A 240 -52.61 -34.89 33.30
CA GLY A 240 -53.98 -34.98 32.79
C GLY A 240 -54.65 -36.32 33.11
N SER A 241 -54.01 -37.45 32.77
CA SER A 241 -54.52 -38.79 33.04
C SER A 241 -54.70 -39.07 34.53
N ASP A 242 -53.80 -38.57 35.38
CA ASP A 242 -53.89 -38.75 36.84
C ASP A 242 -55.14 -38.05 37.38
N LYS A 243 -55.49 -36.87 36.84
CA LYS A 243 -56.70 -36.12 37.21
C LYS A 243 -57.99 -36.76 36.69
N GLU A 244 -57.94 -37.43 35.53
CA GLU A 244 -59.06 -38.22 35.02
C GLU A 244 -59.23 -39.55 35.79
N ALA A 245 -58.14 -40.26 36.08
CA ALA A 245 -58.14 -41.50 36.85
C ALA A 245 -58.62 -41.30 38.29
N VAL A 246 -58.16 -40.25 38.97
CA VAL A 246 -58.65 -39.89 40.32
C VAL A 246 -60.14 -39.50 40.31
N LYS A 247 -60.64 -38.82 39.26
CA LYS A 247 -62.09 -38.58 39.08
C LYS A 247 -62.86 -39.88 38.84
N ALA A 248 -62.31 -40.81 38.07
CA ALA A 248 -62.94 -42.09 37.75
C ALA A 248 -63.03 -42.99 38.99
N ALA A 249 -61.92 -43.22 39.69
CA ALA A 249 -61.88 -43.97 40.94
C ALA A 249 -62.84 -43.38 42.00
N LYS A 250 -62.85 -42.05 42.15
CA LYS A 250 -63.75 -41.33 43.08
C LYS A 250 -65.23 -41.32 42.63
N LYS A 251 -65.53 -41.76 41.40
CA LYS A 251 -66.89 -42.09 40.91
C LYS A 251 -67.26 -43.56 41.21
N VAL A 252 -66.32 -44.49 41.07
CA VAL A 252 -66.52 -45.94 41.26
C VAL A 252 -66.70 -46.29 42.74
N ALA A 253 -65.75 -45.90 43.61
CA ALA A 253 -65.86 -46.11 45.05
C ALA A 253 -67.11 -45.44 45.65
N LYS A 254 -67.58 -44.33 45.07
CA LYS A 254 -68.81 -43.62 45.47
C LYS A 254 -70.11 -44.26 44.95
N LYS A 255 -70.03 -45.24 44.02
CA LYS A 255 -71.11 -46.17 43.69
C LYS A 255 -71.08 -47.41 44.61
N GLU A 256 -69.91 -47.96 44.88
CA GLU A 256 -69.75 -49.21 45.66
C GLU A 256 -70.08 -49.01 47.13
N ALA A 257 -69.53 -47.97 47.78
CA ALA A 257 -69.93 -47.60 49.14
C ALA A 257 -71.44 -47.27 49.25
N LYS A 258 -72.05 -46.76 48.17
CA LYS A 258 -73.52 -46.56 48.10
C LYS A 258 -74.33 -47.86 47.96
N LYS A 259 -73.71 -48.95 47.53
CA LYS A 259 -74.32 -50.29 47.40
C LYS A 259 -74.24 -51.04 48.72
N GLU A 260 -73.09 -51.00 49.39
CA GLU A 260 -72.88 -51.64 50.70
C GLU A 260 -73.63 -50.92 51.82
N VAL A 261 -73.57 -49.59 51.89
CA VAL A 261 -74.35 -48.83 52.87
C VAL A 261 -75.86 -49.04 52.69
N LYS A 262 -76.35 -49.28 51.45
CA LYS A 262 -77.75 -49.65 51.23
C LYS A 262 -78.11 -50.98 51.89
N LYS A 263 -77.30 -52.03 51.67
CA LYS A 263 -77.50 -53.36 52.29
C LYS A 263 -77.51 -53.30 53.81
N VAL A 264 -76.68 -52.46 54.43
CA VAL A 264 -76.63 -52.33 55.90
C VAL A 264 -77.75 -51.41 56.44
N THR A 265 -78.16 -50.37 55.70
CA THR A 265 -79.21 -49.44 56.17
C THR A 265 -80.63 -49.95 55.99
N GLU A 266 -80.91 -50.84 55.03
CA GLU A 266 -82.21 -51.52 54.93
C GLU A 266 -82.43 -52.51 56.09
N ALA A 267 -81.37 -53.11 56.66
CA ALA A 267 -81.46 -53.90 57.90
C ALA A 267 -81.62 -53.02 59.16
N ALA A 268 -81.08 -51.80 59.16
CA ALA A 268 -81.08 -50.91 60.33
C ALA A 268 -82.32 -50.00 60.45
N LYS A 269 -83.10 -49.80 59.37
CA LYS A 269 -84.28 -48.92 59.36
C LYS A 269 -85.63 -49.61 59.53
N ALA A 270 -85.64 -50.84 60.05
CA ALA A 270 -86.81 -51.41 60.69
C ALA A 270 -87.10 -50.80 62.08
N LYS A 271 -86.22 -49.92 62.60
CA LYS A 271 -86.43 -49.13 63.83
C LYS A 271 -85.94 -47.67 63.64
N ALA A 272 -86.64 -46.74 64.30
CA ALA A 272 -86.31 -45.31 64.45
C ALA A 272 -86.18 -44.44 63.17
N GLU A 273 -87.28 -43.76 62.82
CA GLU A 273 -87.24 -42.52 62.04
C GLU A 273 -87.14 -41.28 62.95
N LYS A 274 -86.25 -40.33 62.63
CA LYS A 274 -86.49 -38.86 62.60
C LYS A 274 -85.18 -38.04 62.42
N LYS A 275 -85.17 -37.17 61.39
CA LYS A 275 -84.65 -35.75 61.36
C LYS A 275 -83.15 -35.48 61.73
N THR A 276 -82.45 -34.42 61.28
CA THR A 276 -82.67 -33.37 60.23
C THR A 276 -81.33 -32.70 59.83
N ASP A 277 -81.10 -32.59 58.53
CA ASP A 277 -80.62 -31.43 57.73
C ASP A 277 -79.29 -30.62 57.91
N ALA A 278 -78.66 -30.42 56.74
CA ALA A 278 -78.06 -29.19 56.15
C ALA A 278 -76.74 -28.52 56.67
N LYS A 279 -75.80 -28.27 55.72
CA LYS A 279 -75.47 -26.91 55.15
C LYS A 279 -73.97 -26.59 54.81
N LYS A 280 -73.53 -27.01 53.61
CA LYS A 280 -72.86 -26.21 52.52
C LYS A 280 -71.80 -25.09 52.84
N GLY A 281 -70.59 -25.25 52.26
CA GLY A 281 -69.55 -24.20 52.02
C GLY A 281 -68.21 -24.46 52.76
N ASP A 282 -67.00 -24.04 52.35
CA ASP A 282 -66.46 -23.43 51.10
C ASP A 282 -64.90 -23.76 51.05
N LYS A 283 -63.80 -23.02 50.78
CA LYS A 283 -63.43 -21.68 50.24
C LYS A 283 -61.91 -21.60 49.88
N LYS A 284 -61.52 -21.15 48.67
CA LYS A 284 -60.20 -20.51 48.29
C LYS A 284 -58.86 -21.32 48.49
N THR A 285 -57.64 -20.99 47.97
CA THR A 285 -57.08 -19.97 47.02
C THR A 285 -55.73 -20.40 46.35
N ASP A 286 -55.48 -20.01 45.09
CA ASP A 286 -54.24 -19.44 44.45
C ASP A 286 -52.83 -20.13 44.47
N ALA A 287 -51.89 -19.92 43.51
CA ALA A 287 -51.91 -19.21 42.19
C ALA A 287 -50.67 -19.47 41.27
N LYS A 288 -50.77 -19.04 39.98
CA LYS A 288 -49.71 -18.58 39.01
C LYS A 288 -48.74 -19.63 38.37
N LYS A 289 -48.22 -19.49 37.12
CA LYS A 289 -48.38 -18.47 36.04
C LYS A 289 -48.08 -19.04 34.59
N ALA A 290 -48.86 -18.57 33.59
CA ALA A 290 -48.61 -18.35 32.13
C ALA A 290 -47.91 -19.36 31.15
N GLU A 291 -48.48 -19.54 29.93
CA GLU A 291 -47.81 -19.46 28.58
C GLU A 291 -48.79 -19.58 27.36
N LYS A 292 -48.30 -19.36 26.11
CA LYS A 292 -48.84 -19.62 24.71
C LYS A 292 -49.21 -18.38 23.84
N LYS A 293 -49.21 -18.39 22.48
CA LYS A 293 -49.05 -19.46 21.41
C LYS A 293 -47.89 -19.08 20.39
N ALA A 294 -47.79 -19.22 19.05
CA ALA A 294 -48.50 -19.75 17.83
C ALA A 294 -47.45 -19.88 16.63
N ASP A 295 -47.66 -20.30 15.36
CA ASP A 295 -48.52 -21.31 14.67
C ASP A 295 -47.95 -21.77 13.26
N ALA A 296 -48.56 -21.47 12.08
CA ALA A 296 -48.24 -22.01 10.71
C ALA A 296 -48.66 -21.03 9.55
N GLY A 297 -48.53 -21.22 8.21
CA GLY A 297 -48.19 -22.36 7.28
C GLY A 297 -47.55 -21.86 5.94
N LYS A 298 -47.94 -22.19 4.67
CA LYS A 298 -48.92 -23.18 4.11
C LYS A 298 -48.78 -23.55 2.56
N LYS A 299 -47.60 -23.56 1.89
CA LYS A 299 -47.35 -23.97 0.44
C LYS A 299 -47.75 -22.92 -0.65
N THR A 300 -47.45 -22.98 -1.99
CA THR A 300 -47.34 -24.05 -3.05
C THR A 300 -46.23 -23.82 -4.15
N ALA A 301 -46.14 -24.67 -5.20
CA ALA A 301 -45.09 -24.74 -6.29
C ALA A 301 -45.69 -25.38 -7.60
N GLY A 302 -45.05 -25.58 -8.79
CA GLY A 302 -43.64 -25.55 -9.28
C GLY A 302 -43.47 -24.87 -10.69
N ASP A 303 -42.83 -25.40 -11.76
CA ASP A 303 -42.17 -26.70 -12.02
C ASP A 303 -41.02 -26.70 -13.11
N LYS A 304 -41.29 -26.69 -14.45
CA LYS A 304 -40.33 -26.95 -15.58
C LYS A 304 -40.53 -25.96 -16.78
N LYS A 305 -39.72 -25.86 -17.87
CA LYS A 305 -38.86 -26.84 -18.59
C LYS A 305 -37.70 -26.22 -19.45
N GLU A 306 -36.88 -27.12 -19.99
CA GLU A 306 -35.75 -27.10 -20.97
C GLU A 306 -35.97 -26.34 -22.32
N LYS A 307 -35.05 -26.14 -23.30
CA LYS A 307 -33.59 -26.37 -23.58
C LYS A 307 -33.23 -25.70 -24.93
N LYS A 308 -32.01 -25.14 -25.14
CA LYS A 308 -31.03 -25.51 -26.22
C LYS A 308 -29.79 -24.58 -26.26
N VAL A 309 -28.80 -24.96 -27.08
CA VAL A 309 -27.46 -24.35 -27.22
C VAL A 309 -27.17 -24.05 -28.70
N VAL A 310 -26.54 -22.90 -29.00
CA VAL A 310 -25.80 -22.66 -30.26
C VAL A 310 -24.51 -21.88 -29.93
N LYS A 311 -23.38 -22.21 -30.58
CA LYS A 311 -22.11 -21.48 -30.51
C LYS A 311 -22.04 -20.38 -31.59
N LYS A 312 -21.28 -19.31 -31.33
CA LYS A 312 -20.37 -18.71 -32.34
C LYS A 312 -19.35 -17.77 -31.67
N ASP A 313 -18.22 -17.59 -32.34
CA ASP A 313 -17.03 -16.86 -31.88
C ASP A 313 -17.01 -15.39 -32.36
N ALA A 314 -15.84 -14.75 -32.23
CA ALA A 314 -15.40 -13.48 -32.82
C ALA A 314 -15.70 -12.16 -32.07
N SER A 315 -14.63 -11.68 -31.40
CA SER A 315 -14.14 -10.30 -31.37
C SER A 315 -15.09 -9.12 -31.64
N ALA A 316 -15.26 -8.25 -30.64
CA ALA A 316 -15.52 -6.83 -30.83
C ALA A 316 -14.75 -5.98 -29.79
N LYS A 317 -14.19 -4.84 -30.22
CA LYS A 317 -13.64 -3.82 -29.31
C LYS A 317 -14.78 -3.02 -28.69
N LYS A 318 -14.65 -2.60 -27.42
CA LYS A 318 -15.24 -1.34 -26.95
C LYS A 318 -14.19 -0.57 -26.14
N GLU A 319 -14.05 0.71 -26.46
CA GLU A 319 -13.09 1.61 -25.82
C GLU A 319 -13.59 2.05 -24.44
N ALA A 320 -12.64 2.36 -23.55
CA ALA A 320 -12.94 3.11 -22.33
C ALA A 320 -12.70 4.61 -22.59
N PRO A 321 -13.56 5.52 -22.08
CA PRO A 321 -13.50 6.93 -22.43
C PRO A 321 -12.21 7.62 -21.93
N LYS A 322 -11.59 8.41 -22.82
CA LYS A 322 -10.42 9.23 -22.50
C LYS A 322 -10.82 10.35 -21.52
N ARG A 323 -10.22 10.39 -20.33
CA ARG A 323 -10.26 11.59 -19.49
C ARG A 323 -9.35 12.66 -20.10
N LYS A 324 -9.88 13.87 -20.34
CA LYS A 324 -9.06 15.05 -20.67
C LYS A 324 -8.19 15.43 -19.46
N PRO A 325 -6.98 15.99 -19.67
CA PRO A 325 -6.24 16.64 -18.59
C PRO A 325 -6.88 18.00 -18.24
N GLU A 326 -6.98 18.32 -16.96
CA GLU A 326 -7.26 19.70 -16.54
C GLU A 326 -5.99 20.56 -16.70
N ALA A 327 -6.18 21.78 -17.18
CA ALA A 327 -5.16 22.81 -17.26
C ALA A 327 -5.52 23.99 -16.34
N ALA A 328 -4.50 24.75 -15.93
CA ALA A 328 -4.57 26.12 -15.42
C ALA A 328 -5.76 26.52 -14.50
N LYS A 329 -5.54 26.42 -13.18
CA LYS A 329 -6.15 27.36 -12.21
C LYS A 329 -5.05 27.96 -11.33
N GLY A 330 -4.41 29.02 -11.85
CA GLY A 330 -3.24 29.67 -11.27
C GLY A 330 -3.39 31.19 -11.06
N GLU A 331 -4.59 31.74 -11.21
CA GLU A 331 -4.85 33.20 -11.18
C GLU A 331 -6.12 33.53 -10.38
N ALA A 332 -5.97 33.65 -9.06
CA ALA A 332 -7.05 34.08 -8.16
C ALA A 332 -6.57 34.66 -6.80
N SER A 333 -5.26 34.71 -6.55
CA SER A 333 -4.69 34.98 -5.21
C SER A 333 -3.95 36.32 -5.06
N ALA A 334 -3.69 37.04 -6.16
CA ALA A 334 -3.00 38.33 -6.14
C ALA A 334 -3.89 39.46 -5.58
N ALA A 335 -5.07 39.65 -6.17
CA ALA A 335 -5.99 40.79 -5.92
C ALA A 335 -6.52 40.91 -4.47
N LYS A 336 -6.25 39.92 -3.60
CA LYS A 336 -6.68 39.93 -2.19
C LYS A 336 -5.58 40.29 -1.19
N LYS A 337 -4.36 40.61 -1.64
CA LYS A 337 -3.26 41.11 -0.77
C LYS A 337 -3.13 42.62 -0.73
N GLU A 338 -3.23 43.34 -1.85
CA GLU A 338 -3.01 44.80 -1.89
C GLU A 338 -3.98 45.59 -1.00
N LYS A 339 -5.26 45.18 -0.92
CA LYS A 339 -6.26 45.85 -0.06
C LYS A 339 -6.01 45.70 1.46
N LYS A 340 -4.91 45.08 1.90
CA LYS A 340 -4.53 44.96 3.33
C LYS A 340 -3.22 45.67 3.71
N GLN A 341 -2.66 46.53 2.84
CA GLN A 341 -1.50 47.39 3.16
C GLN A 341 -1.79 48.91 3.11
N LYS A 342 -3.07 49.33 3.06
CA LYS A 342 -3.49 50.73 3.21
C LYS A 342 -4.39 51.00 4.44
N LYS A 343 -4.32 50.14 5.46
CA LYS A 343 -4.83 50.40 6.83
C LYS A 343 -3.96 49.68 7.88
N LYS A 344 -2.75 50.18 8.06
CA LYS A 344 -1.97 50.18 9.30
C LYS A 344 -0.85 51.21 9.18
#